data_AF-A0A0J9S3X1-F1
#
_entry.id   AF-A0A0J9S3X1-F1
#
_cell.length_a   1.000
_cell.length_b   1.000
_cell.length_c   1.000
_cell.angle_alpha   90.00
_cell.angle_beta   90.00
_cell.angle_gamma   90.00
#
_symmetry.space_group_name_H-M   'P 1'
#
loop_
_entity.id
_entity.type
_entity.pdbx_description
1 polymer ?
#
loop_
_entity_poly.entity_id
_entity_poly.type
_entity_poly.pdbx_seq_one_letter_code
_entity_poly.pdbx_strand_id
1 'polypeptide(L)'
;MAIKKLKVIGDKDLQKLKGESKCCIVIDGLVYDVTAFLEHPGGFEVLKEQDGKDATEAFHQVGHSANAQKLMKTFLIGIRKNSALYRKKAGTKTVEGKAEFVDYSEEEIKEETEADAGVDANGKAPKEEKPPEEEKINYPLVASAILLFSIAYYFLFLQR
;
A
#
# COMPACT_ATOMS: atom_id res chain seq x y z
N MET A 1 18.77 4.26 2.29
CA MET A 1 17.87 3.14 2.59
C MET A 1 16.90 3.60 3.67
N ALA A 2 15.63 3.83 3.33
CA ALA A 2 14.60 4.12 4.34
C ALA A 2 14.22 2.81 5.01
N ILE A 3 14.42 2.71 6.32
CA ILE A 3 14.05 1.54 7.12
C ILE A 3 12.67 1.82 7.72
N LYS A 4 11.69 1.00 7.36
CA LYS A 4 10.34 1.01 7.94
C LYS A 4 10.29 -0.04 9.05
N LYS A 5 9.84 0.39 10.23
CA LYS A 5 9.62 -0.50 11.37
C LYS A 5 8.25 -1.17 11.24
N LEU A 6 8.23 -2.48 11.04
CA LEU A 6 6.98 -3.25 10.92
C LEU A 6 6.65 -3.97 12.22
N LYS A 7 5.39 -3.89 12.63
CA LYS A 7 4.89 -4.63 13.79
C LYS A 7 4.79 -6.11 13.46
N VAL A 8 5.27 -6.97 14.33
CA VAL A 8 5.10 -8.42 14.23
C VAL A 8 3.72 -8.77 14.78
N ILE A 9 2.92 -9.46 13.97
CA ILE A 9 1.53 -9.81 14.29
C ILE A 9 1.44 -11.33 14.39
N GLY A 10 1.11 -11.85 15.57
CA GLY A 10 0.85 -13.27 15.77
C GLY A 10 -0.51 -13.71 15.25
N ASP A 11 -0.70 -15.00 14.97
CA ASP A 11 -2.00 -15.52 14.48
C ASP A 11 -3.16 -15.21 15.46
N LYS A 12 -2.89 -15.23 16.77
CA LYS A 12 -3.86 -14.84 17.80
C LYS A 12 -4.23 -13.36 17.75
N ASP A 13 -3.27 -12.50 17.41
CA ASP A 13 -3.50 -11.06 17.34
C ASP A 13 -4.15 -10.69 16.00
N LEU A 14 -3.87 -11.43 14.92
CA LEU A 14 -4.56 -11.30 13.64
C LEU A 14 -6.08 -11.55 13.78
N GLN A 15 -6.47 -12.55 14.59
CA GLN A 15 -7.88 -12.81 14.89
C GLN A 15 -8.54 -11.71 15.74
N LYS A 16 -7.78 -11.03 16.60
CA LYS A 16 -8.31 -9.87 17.35
C LYS A 16 -8.46 -8.65 16.45
N LEU A 17 -7.52 -8.46 15.52
CA LEU A 17 -7.58 -7.38 14.54
C LEU A 17 -8.88 -7.43 13.74
N LYS A 18 -9.40 -8.62 13.41
CA LYS A 18 -10.74 -8.79 12.80
C LYS A 18 -11.90 -8.09 13.54
N GLY A 19 -11.77 -7.87 14.86
CA GLY A 19 -12.76 -7.13 15.65
C GLY A 19 -12.48 -5.63 15.74
N GLU A 20 -11.22 -5.20 15.58
CA GLU A 20 -10.79 -3.80 15.69
C GLU A 20 -10.76 -3.09 14.32
N SER A 21 -10.34 -3.81 13.27
CA SER A 21 -10.37 -3.41 11.87
C SER A 21 -11.53 -4.10 11.15
N LYS A 22 -11.99 -3.55 10.01
CA LYS A 22 -13.09 -4.15 9.25
C LYS A 22 -12.62 -5.20 8.26
N CYS A 23 -11.33 -5.17 7.87
CA CYS A 23 -10.75 -6.15 6.96
C CYS A 23 -9.20 -6.11 7.00
N CYS A 24 -8.58 -7.19 7.46
CA CYS A 24 -7.14 -7.41 7.37
C CYS A 24 -6.82 -8.67 6.57
N ILE A 25 -5.83 -8.61 5.69
CA ILE A 25 -5.41 -9.75 4.87
C ILE A 25 -3.90 -9.96 4.97
N VAL A 26 -3.47 -11.20 4.76
CA VAL A 26 -2.06 -11.56 4.69
C VAL A 26 -1.70 -11.89 3.25
N ILE A 27 -0.64 -11.27 2.72
CA ILE A 27 -0.10 -11.54 1.39
C ILE A 27 1.42 -11.69 1.55
N ASP A 28 1.98 -12.79 1.07
CA ASP A 28 3.41 -13.14 1.15
C ASP A 28 3.98 -13.07 2.58
N GLY A 29 3.14 -13.29 3.60
CA GLY A 29 3.53 -13.22 5.01
C GLY A 29 3.66 -11.79 5.56
N LEU A 30 3.27 -10.78 4.80
CA LEU A 30 3.05 -9.40 5.24
C LEU A 30 1.55 -9.19 5.55
N VAL A 31 1.25 -8.28 6.48
CA VAL A 31 -0.12 -8.03 6.96
C VAL A 31 -0.56 -6.64 6.52
N TYR A 32 -1.71 -6.59 5.87
CA TYR A 32 -2.28 -5.37 5.28
C TYR A 32 -3.64 -5.05 5.93
N ASP A 33 -3.84 -3.78 6.28
CA ASP A 33 -5.14 -3.26 6.68
C ASP A 33 -5.80 -2.58 5.50
N VAL A 34 -6.76 -3.29 4.89
CA VAL A 34 -7.50 -2.83 3.72
C VAL A 34 -8.89 -2.32 4.10
N THR A 35 -9.12 -2.01 5.38
CA THR A 35 -10.39 -1.48 5.89
C THR A 35 -10.86 -0.23 5.14
N ALA A 36 -9.92 0.64 4.76
CA ALA A 36 -10.21 1.86 4.01
C ALA A 36 -10.37 1.64 2.49
N PHE A 37 -10.07 0.44 1.98
CA PHE A 37 -10.08 0.13 0.55
C PHE A 37 -11.43 -0.42 0.11
N LEU A 38 -12.43 0.48 0.11
CA LEU A 38 -13.82 0.11 -0.24
C LEU A 38 -14.02 -0.05 -1.76
N GLU A 39 -13.24 0.66 -2.56
CA GLU A 39 -13.35 0.68 -4.03
C GLU A 39 -12.40 -0.33 -4.70
N HIS A 40 -12.38 -1.56 -4.19
CA HIS A 40 -11.65 -2.64 -4.84
C HIS A 40 -12.35 -3.02 -6.16
N PRO A 41 -11.66 -3.01 -7.33
CA PRO A 41 -12.29 -3.34 -8.63
C PRO A 41 -12.91 -4.75 -8.69
N GLY A 42 -12.41 -5.69 -7.89
CA GLY A 42 -13.00 -7.04 -7.73
C GLY A 42 -14.17 -7.11 -6.74
N GLY A 43 -14.59 -5.97 -6.17
CA GLY A 43 -15.58 -5.87 -5.11
C GLY A 43 -14.99 -5.98 -3.70
N PHE A 44 -15.68 -5.42 -2.70
CA PHE A 44 -15.25 -5.51 -1.30
C PHE A 44 -15.49 -6.91 -0.70
N GLU A 45 -16.47 -7.66 -1.21
CA GLU A 45 -16.83 -8.99 -0.68
C GLU A 45 -15.66 -9.99 -0.77
N VAL A 46 -14.86 -9.94 -1.84
CA VAL A 46 -13.70 -10.83 -1.97
C VAL A 46 -12.61 -10.55 -0.93
N LEU A 47 -12.46 -9.28 -0.51
CA LEU A 47 -11.54 -8.93 0.58
C LEU A 47 -12.06 -9.46 1.92
N LYS A 48 -13.37 -9.32 2.14
CA LYS A 48 -14.05 -9.77 3.35
C LYS A 48 -14.04 -11.30 3.52
N GLU A 49 -14.11 -12.06 2.42
CA GLU A 49 -13.96 -13.52 2.45
C GLU A 49 -12.57 -13.97 2.93
N GLN A 50 -11.55 -13.15 2.64
CA GLN A 50 -10.16 -13.36 3.02
C GLN A 50 -9.77 -12.67 4.33
N ASP A 51 -10.73 -12.02 5.01
CA ASP A 51 -10.46 -11.29 6.24
C ASP A 51 -9.96 -12.21 7.37
N GLY A 52 -8.76 -11.88 7.86
CA GLY A 52 -7.98 -12.61 8.85
C GLY A 52 -7.24 -13.84 8.29
N LYS A 53 -7.20 -14.02 6.96
CA LYS A 53 -6.61 -15.19 6.30
C LYS A 53 -5.41 -14.81 5.42
N ASP A 54 -4.75 -15.86 4.95
CA ASP A 54 -3.69 -15.77 3.94
C ASP A 54 -4.31 -15.75 2.55
N ALA A 55 -4.29 -14.57 1.93
CA ALA A 55 -4.84 -14.28 0.61
C ALA A 55 -3.79 -14.36 -0.50
N THR A 56 -2.56 -14.82 -0.19
CA THR A 56 -1.42 -14.87 -1.11
C THR A 56 -1.78 -15.55 -2.43
N GLU A 57 -2.32 -16.77 -2.37
CA GLU A 57 -2.69 -17.54 -3.57
C GLU A 57 -3.74 -16.80 -4.41
N ALA A 58 -4.81 -16.30 -3.76
CA ALA A 58 -5.87 -15.57 -4.45
C ALA A 58 -5.35 -14.27 -5.09
N PHE A 59 -4.41 -13.58 -4.45
CA PHE A 59 -3.82 -12.35 -4.95
C PHE A 59 -2.97 -12.60 -6.20
N HIS A 60 -2.11 -13.62 -6.17
CA HIS A 60 -1.22 -13.98 -7.29
C HIS A 60 -2.00 -14.59 -8.46
N GLN A 61 -3.02 -15.42 -8.19
CA GLN A 61 -3.83 -16.05 -9.23
C GLN A 61 -4.59 -15.04 -10.09
N VAL A 62 -4.99 -13.90 -9.52
CA VAL A 62 -5.64 -12.82 -10.26
C VAL A 62 -4.66 -12.03 -11.15
N GLY A 63 -3.38 -11.97 -10.77
CA GLY A 63 -2.37 -11.24 -11.53
C GLY A 63 -2.53 -9.72 -11.46
N HIS A 64 -2.52 -9.15 -10.25
CA HIS A 64 -2.67 -7.71 -10.04
C HIS A 64 -1.53 -6.90 -10.72
N SER A 65 -1.88 -5.79 -11.36
CA SER A 65 -0.92 -4.91 -12.04
C SER A 65 0.12 -4.31 -11.08
N ALA A 66 1.26 -3.87 -11.61
CA ALA A 66 2.31 -3.21 -10.83
C ALA A 66 1.79 -1.99 -10.03
N ASN A 67 0.84 -1.25 -10.58
CA ASN A 67 0.20 -0.13 -9.88
C ASN A 67 -0.66 -0.60 -8.70
N ALA A 68 -1.40 -1.69 -8.85
CA ALA A 68 -2.19 -2.27 -7.76
C ALA A 68 -1.28 -2.80 -6.64
N GLN A 69 -0.17 -3.46 -7.00
CA GLN A 69 0.85 -3.89 -6.04
C GLN A 69 1.50 -2.71 -5.31
N LYS A 70 1.74 -1.60 -6.02
CA LYS A 70 2.26 -0.36 -5.41
C LYS A 70 1.25 0.25 -4.44
N LEU A 71 -0.03 0.27 -4.80
CA LEU A 71 -1.10 0.73 -3.92
C LEU A 71 -1.22 -0.16 -2.67
N MET A 72 -1.16 -1.49 -2.83
CA MET A 72 -1.19 -2.44 -1.72
C MET A 72 -0.15 -2.11 -0.63
N LYS A 73 1.06 -1.67 -1.03
CA LYS A 73 2.16 -1.33 -0.10
C LYS A 73 1.80 -0.19 0.87
N THR A 74 0.85 0.69 0.54
CA THR A 74 0.41 1.77 1.43
C THR A 74 -0.41 1.26 2.61
N PHE A 75 -1.09 0.11 2.45
CA PHE A 75 -1.90 -0.55 3.47
C PHE A 75 -1.09 -1.47 4.40
N LEU A 76 0.24 -1.54 4.24
CA LEU A 76 1.11 -2.40 5.02
C LEU A 76 1.21 -1.93 6.48
N ILE A 77 0.74 -2.78 7.40
CA ILE A 77 0.75 -2.52 8.85
C ILE A 77 1.75 -3.38 9.62
N GLY A 78 2.18 -4.53 9.06
CA GLY A 78 3.05 -5.43 9.79
C GLY A 78 3.50 -6.68 9.03
N ILE A 79 4.14 -7.58 9.76
CA ILE A 79 4.64 -8.87 9.30
C ILE A 79 4.03 -9.99 10.13
N ARG A 80 3.59 -11.07 9.47
CA ARG A 80 3.01 -12.23 10.15
C ARG A 80 4.09 -12.99 10.91
N LYS A 81 3.86 -13.25 12.19
CA LYS A 81 4.73 -14.09 13.02
C LYS A 81 4.81 -15.49 12.41
N ASN A 82 6.01 -16.06 12.37
CA ASN A 82 6.30 -17.36 11.75
C ASN A 82 6.18 -17.41 10.22
N SER A 83 6.04 -16.28 9.52
CA SER A 83 6.23 -16.28 8.06
C SER A 83 7.69 -16.56 7.70
N ALA A 84 7.93 -17.01 6.46
CA ALA A 84 9.29 -17.18 5.96
C ALA A 84 10.10 -15.86 6.04
N LEU A 85 9.44 -14.74 5.72
CA LEU A 85 10.02 -13.40 5.82
C LEU A 85 10.41 -13.05 7.26
N TYR A 86 9.54 -13.33 8.23
CA TYR A 86 9.84 -13.09 9.64
C TYR A 86 11.06 -13.89 10.11
N ARG A 87 11.22 -15.13 9.64
CA ARG A 87 12.39 -15.96 9.98
C ARG A 87 13.68 -15.38 9.39
N LYS A 88 13.66 -14.91 8.13
CA LYS A 88 14.82 -14.26 7.50
C LYS A 88 15.22 -12.99 8.25
N LYS A 89 14.24 -12.23 8.72
CA LYS A 89 14.42 -10.95 9.42
C LYS A 89 14.53 -11.09 10.93
N ALA A 90 14.69 -12.32 11.42
CA ALA A 90 14.68 -12.56 12.86
C ALA A 90 15.86 -11.91 13.61
N GLY A 91 16.94 -11.57 12.91
CA GLY A 91 18.10 -10.88 13.47
C GLY A 91 17.91 -9.38 13.72
N THR A 92 16.90 -8.74 13.13
CA THR A 92 16.63 -7.29 13.28
C THR A 92 15.45 -7.00 14.21
N LYS A 93 15.12 -7.95 15.08
CA LYS A 93 14.00 -7.81 16.01
C LYS A 93 14.31 -6.78 17.07
N THR A 94 13.38 -5.85 17.25
CA THR A 94 13.36 -4.93 18.39
C THR A 94 12.09 -5.18 19.20
N VAL A 95 12.20 -5.25 20.52
CA VAL A 95 11.05 -5.43 21.42
C VAL A 95 10.81 -4.12 22.16
N GLU A 96 9.60 -3.59 22.03
CA GLU A 96 9.15 -2.41 22.77
C GLU A 96 7.90 -2.79 23.58
N GLY A 97 8.09 -2.93 24.88
CA GLY A 97 7.04 -3.41 25.78
C GLY A 97 6.59 -4.83 25.43
N LYS A 98 5.30 -5.00 25.09
CA LYS A 98 4.71 -6.30 24.67
C LYS A 98 4.68 -6.50 23.15
N ALA A 99 5.11 -5.51 22.37
CA ALA A 99 5.08 -5.58 20.91
C ALA A 99 6.47 -5.88 20.34
N GLU A 100 6.52 -6.84 19.42
CA GLU A 100 7.71 -7.18 18.64
C GLU A 100 7.68 -6.37 17.33
N PHE A 101 8.83 -5.85 16.92
CA PHE A 101 9.02 -5.12 15.67
C PHE A 101 10.20 -5.68 14.90
N VAL A 102 10.17 -5.49 13.58
CA VAL A 102 11.23 -5.89 12.66
C VAL A 102 11.54 -4.72 11.75
N ASP A 103 12.82 -4.45 11.56
CA ASP A 103 13.29 -3.46 10.60
C ASP A 103 13.20 -4.04 9.18
N TYR A 104 12.53 -3.30 8.31
CA TYR A 104 12.28 -3.66 6.92
C TYR A 104 12.74 -2.54 6.00
N SER A 105 13.62 -2.80 5.01
CA SER A 105 14.08 -1.78 4.07
C SER A 105 13.17 -1.71 2.84
N GLU A 106 12.90 -0.50 2.32
CA GLU A 106 12.04 -0.34 1.13
C GLU A 106 12.60 -0.99 -0.14
N GLU A 107 13.90 -1.26 -0.20
CA GLU A 107 14.53 -1.97 -1.33
C GLU A 107 14.11 -3.44 -1.38
N GLU A 108 13.84 -4.07 -0.23
CA GLU A 108 13.31 -5.45 -0.14
C GLU A 108 11.82 -5.53 -0.47
N ILE A 109 11.10 -4.40 -0.40
CA ILE A 109 9.71 -4.29 -0.84
C ILE A 109 9.61 -4.45 -2.38
N LYS A 110 10.69 -4.21 -3.13
CA LYS A 110 10.68 -4.37 -4.60
C LYS A 110 10.98 -5.81 -5.01
N GLU A 111 12.01 -6.42 -4.41
CA GLU A 111 12.51 -7.72 -4.86
C GLU A 111 11.56 -8.88 -4.52
N GLU A 112 10.88 -8.87 -3.36
CA GLU A 112 10.03 -10.00 -2.96
C GLU A 112 8.61 -9.96 -3.56
N THR A 113 8.10 -8.79 -3.98
CA THR A 113 6.81 -8.70 -4.71
C THR A 113 6.95 -8.87 -6.22
N GLU A 114 8.16 -8.69 -6.76
CA GLU A 114 8.45 -8.82 -8.20
C GLU A 114 8.96 -10.21 -8.58
N ALA A 115 9.44 -11.01 -7.60
CA ALA A 115 10.03 -12.34 -7.84
C ALA A 115 9.02 -13.46 -8.21
N ASP A 116 7.71 -13.24 -8.09
CA ASP A 116 6.68 -14.20 -8.53
C ASP A 116 5.79 -13.63 -9.66
N ALA A 117 6.28 -12.61 -10.37
CA ALA A 117 5.68 -12.24 -11.65
C ALA A 117 6.00 -13.33 -12.67
N GLY A 118 5.11 -14.34 -12.72
CA GLY A 118 5.08 -15.35 -13.76
C GLY A 118 5.29 -14.74 -15.13
N VAL A 119 6.32 -15.27 -15.81
CA VAL A 119 6.72 -15.02 -17.19
C VAL A 119 5.50 -14.76 -18.08
N ASP A 120 5.46 -13.59 -18.71
CA ASP A 120 4.50 -13.37 -19.79
C ASP A 120 4.72 -14.41 -20.90
N ALA A 121 3.63 -14.97 -21.44
CA ALA A 121 3.70 -15.94 -22.53
C ALA A 121 4.08 -15.29 -23.88
N ASN A 122 4.76 -14.13 -23.90
CA ASN A 122 5.07 -13.39 -25.12
C ASN A 122 6.45 -12.73 -25.18
N GLY A 123 7.37 -13.04 -24.24
CA GLY A 123 8.80 -12.77 -24.39
C GLY A 123 9.14 -11.34 -24.77
N LYS A 124 8.40 -10.36 -24.25
CA LYS A 124 8.65 -8.95 -24.57
C LYS A 124 8.83 -8.15 -23.30
N ALA A 125 10.10 -7.80 -23.05
CA ALA A 125 10.49 -6.84 -22.02
C ALA A 125 9.50 -5.66 -21.98
N PRO A 126 8.90 -5.34 -20.82
CA PRO A 126 8.06 -4.17 -20.69
C PRO A 126 8.89 -2.94 -21.04
N LYS A 127 8.43 -2.15 -22.01
CA LYS A 127 9.00 -0.82 -22.23
C LYS A 127 8.76 -0.02 -20.95
N GLU A 128 9.84 0.48 -20.41
CA GLU A 128 9.87 1.42 -19.29
C GLU A 128 9.12 2.70 -19.72
N GLU A 129 7.81 2.73 -19.52
CA GLU A 129 7.01 3.94 -19.69
C GLU A 129 7.32 4.83 -18.49
N LYS A 130 8.12 5.88 -18.76
CA LYS A 130 8.43 6.96 -17.82
C LYS A 130 7.12 7.40 -17.16
N PRO A 131 7.06 7.52 -15.82
CA PRO A 131 5.85 7.96 -15.12
C PRO A 131 5.36 9.29 -15.74
N PRO A 132 4.03 9.52 -15.81
CA PRO A 132 3.52 10.80 -16.30
C PRO A 132 4.20 11.90 -15.51
N GLU A 133 4.94 12.75 -16.23
CA GLU A 133 5.67 13.86 -15.67
C GLU A 133 4.64 14.74 -14.96
N GLU A 134 4.71 14.84 -13.63
CA GLU A 134 3.89 15.78 -12.88
C GLU A 134 4.12 17.16 -13.48
N GLU A 135 3.12 17.66 -14.20
CA GLU A 135 3.14 19.01 -14.75
C GLU A 135 3.23 19.95 -13.55
N LYS A 136 4.42 20.53 -13.34
CA LYS A 136 4.69 21.41 -12.21
C LYS A 136 3.84 22.65 -12.35
N ILE A 137 2.64 22.62 -11.78
CA ILE A 137 1.75 23.77 -11.73
C ILE A 137 2.50 24.87 -10.97
N ASN A 138 2.69 26.00 -11.64
CA ASN A 138 3.37 27.16 -11.06
C ASN A 138 2.42 27.84 -10.06
N TYR A 139 2.39 27.31 -8.84
CA TYR A 139 1.52 27.76 -7.75
C TYR A 139 1.49 29.28 -7.54
N PRO A 140 2.61 30.05 -7.62
CA PRO A 140 2.52 31.51 -7.50
C PRO A 140 1.80 32.17 -8.68
N LEU A 141 1.90 31.62 -9.89
CA LEU A 141 1.14 32.12 -11.05
C LEU A 141 -0.37 31.86 -10.90
N VAL A 142 -0.74 30.64 -10.49
CA VAL A 142 -2.14 30.26 -10.26
C VAL A 142 -2.77 31.06 -9.11
N ALA A 143 -2.03 31.26 -8.02
CA ALA A 143 -2.48 32.09 -6.90
C ALA A 143 -2.73 33.55 -7.31
N SER A 144 -1.87 34.11 -8.18
CA SER A 144 -2.06 35.48 -8.69
C SER A 144 -3.31 35.60 -9.58
N ALA A 145 -3.59 34.59 -10.41
CA ALA A 145 -4.76 34.57 -11.27
C ALA A 145 -6.06 34.48 -10.46
N ILE A 146 -6.09 33.65 -9.41
CA ILE A 146 -7.24 33.52 -8.50
C ILE A 146 -7.48 34.83 -7.73
N LEU A 147 -6.41 35.48 -7.26
CA LEU A 147 -6.51 36.74 -6.54
C LEU A 147 -7.07 37.85 -7.44
N LEU A 148 -6.57 37.95 -8.68
CA LEU A 148 -7.07 38.93 -9.65
C LEU A 148 -8.53 38.69 -10.02
N PHE A 149 -8.93 37.43 -10.20
CA PHE A 149 -10.33 37.07 -10.47
C PHE A 149 -11.25 37.42 -9.30
N SER A 150 -10.76 37.22 -8.07
CA SER A 150 -11.49 37.52 -6.84
C SER A 150 -11.66 39.03 -6.63
N ILE A 151 -10.63 39.82 -6.93
CA ILE A 151 -10.69 41.29 -6.91
C ILE A 151 -11.65 41.81 -7.99
N ALA A 152 -11.54 41.30 -9.23
CA ALA A 152 -12.43 41.68 -10.31
C ALA A 152 -13.90 41.32 -10.00
N TYR A 153 -14.15 40.14 -9.44
CA TYR A 153 -15.48 39.74 -8.99
C TYR A 153 -16.04 40.67 -7.91
N TYR A 154 -15.22 41.06 -6.92
CA TYR A 154 -15.61 42.02 -5.90
C TYR A 154 -16.08 43.36 -6.49
N PHE A 155 -15.32 43.92 -7.44
CA PHE A 155 -15.69 45.18 -8.09
C PHE A 155 -16.86 45.07 -9.05
N LEU A 156 -16.99 43.94 -9.76
CA LEU A 156 -18.05 43.75 -10.76
C LEU A 156 -19.40 43.35 -10.14
N PHE A 157 -19.39 42.66 -9.00
CA PHE A 157 -20.60 42.05 -8.44
C PHE A 157 -20.96 42.47 -7.00
N LEU A 158 -20.00 42.93 -6.18
CA LEU A 158 -20.27 43.25 -4.77
C LEU A 158 -20.39 44.76 -4.49
N GLN A 159 -20.05 45.64 -5.44
CA GLN A 159 -20.23 47.10 -5.31
C GLN A 159 -21.47 47.65 -6.05
N ARG A 160 -22.41 46.79 -6.44
CA ARG A 160 -23.60 47.19 -7.20
C ARG A 160 -24.88 47.10 -6.39
#